data_AF-A0A6L7CDX9-F1
#
_entry.id   AF-A0A6L7CDX9-F1
#
_cell.length_a   1.000
_cell.length_b   1.000
_cell.length_c   1.000
_cell.angle_alpha   90.00
_cell.angle_beta   90.00
_cell.angle_gamma   90.00
#
_symmetry.space_group_name_H-M   'P 1'
#
loop_
_entity.id
_entity.type
_entity.pdbx_description
1 polymer ?
#
loop_
_entity_poly.entity_id
_entity_poly.type
_entity_poly.pdbx_seq_one_letter_code
_entity_poly.pdbx_strand_id
1 'polypeptide(L)'
;LSNMKFALSILPHDLSINDYYRKVKELRAKNQITLPVILKNERQINVFLRTEDIDLINVINEETLLQQPEERFAWLRSKKDRF
;
A
#
# COMPACT_ATOMS: atom_id res chain seq x y z
N LEU A 1 -0.63 -1.40 -11.00
CA LEU A 1 0.57 -1.69 -10.18
C LEU A 1 1.13 -0.45 -9.46
N SER A 2 0.85 0.79 -9.91
CA SER A 2 1.35 2.00 -9.23
C SER A 2 1.01 2.01 -7.73
N ASN A 3 -0.23 1.70 -7.34
CA ASN A 3 -0.63 1.60 -5.92
C ASN A 3 0.19 0.60 -5.11
N MET A 4 0.52 -0.57 -5.67
CA MET A 4 1.37 -1.56 -5.00
C MET A 4 2.81 -1.12 -4.86
N LYS A 5 3.37 -0.48 -5.90
CA LYS A 5 4.74 0.03 -5.85
C LYS A 5 4.88 1.10 -4.77
N PHE A 6 3.89 1.99 -4.67
CA PHE A 6 3.80 2.98 -3.60
C PHE A 6 3.64 2.32 -2.22
N ALA A 7 2.76 1.32 -2.11
CA ALA A 7 2.59 0.58 -0.85
C ALA A 7 3.90 -0.12 -0.42
N LEU A 8 4.63 -0.71 -1.36
CA LEU A 8 5.95 -1.31 -1.13
C LEU A 8 7.03 -0.28 -0.76
N SER A 9 6.99 0.94 -1.30
CA SER A 9 7.96 1.97 -0.93
C SER A 9 7.74 2.50 0.48
N ILE A 10 6.50 2.49 0.96
CA ILE A 10 6.16 2.91 2.33
C ILE A 10 6.35 1.74 3.32
N LEU A 11 5.86 0.55 2.98
CA LEU A 11 5.96 -0.65 3.81
C LEU A 11 6.73 -1.76 3.07
N PRO A 12 8.06 -1.64 2.90
CA PRO A 12 8.85 -2.64 2.18
C PRO A 12 8.91 -3.99 2.90
N HIS A 13 8.74 -3.98 4.23
CA HIS A 13 8.77 -5.17 5.08
C HIS A 13 7.42 -5.87 5.24
N ASP A 14 6.34 -5.33 4.67
CA ASP A 14 5.03 -5.95 4.77
C ASP A 14 4.94 -7.18 3.87
N LEU A 15 4.91 -8.35 4.51
CA LEU A 15 4.84 -9.65 3.84
C LEU A 15 3.57 -9.79 2.99
N SER A 16 2.45 -9.20 3.41
CA SER A 16 1.17 -9.29 2.69
C SER A 16 1.23 -8.53 1.37
N ILE A 17 1.83 -7.33 1.38
CA ILE A 17 2.03 -6.53 0.17
C ILE A 17 3.00 -7.25 -0.77
N ASN A 18 4.10 -7.80 -0.24
CA ASN A 18 5.12 -8.47 -1.04
C ASN A 18 4.59 -9.76 -1.70
N ASP A 19 3.91 -10.62 -0.95
CA ASP A 19 3.30 -11.85 -1.46
C ASP A 19 2.23 -11.55 -2.50
N TYR A 20 1.37 -10.56 -2.25
CA TYR A 20 0.36 -10.17 -3.22
C TYR A 20 1.00 -9.56 -4.48
N TYR A 21 2.06 -8.76 -4.35
CA TYR A 21 2.80 -8.22 -5.49
C TYR A 21 3.39 -9.34 -6.36
N ARG A 22 4.01 -10.36 -5.76
CA ARG A 22 4.52 -11.54 -6.48
C ARG A 22 3.39 -12.28 -7.19
N LYS A 23 2.27 -12.52 -6.51
CA LYS A 23 1.10 -13.20 -7.08
C LYS A 23 0.52 -12.44 -8.27
N VAL A 24 0.37 -11.12 -8.17
CA VAL A 24 -0.13 -10.28 -9.28
C VAL A 24 0.88 -10.23 -10.42
N LYS A 25 2.19 -10.19 -10.14
CA LYS A 25 3.24 -10.22 -11.16
C LYS A 25 3.21 -11.53 -11.95
N GLU A 26 3.04 -12.66 -11.29
CA GLU A 26 2.89 -13.97 -11.94
C GLU A 26 1.62 -14.06 -12.79
N LEU A 27 0.48 -13.59 -12.27
CA LEU A 27 -0.78 -13.55 -13.02
C LEU A 27 -0.69 -12.67 -14.26
N ARG A 28 -0.02 -11.52 -14.15
CA ARG A 28 0.28 -10.64 -15.30
C ARG A 28 1.20 -11.29 -16.31
N ALA A 29 2.24 -12.01 -15.86
CA ALA A 29 3.16 -12.72 -16.76
C ALA A 29 2.43 -13.79 -17.58
N LYS A 30 1.34 -14.36 -17.03
CA LYS A 30 0.48 -15.33 -17.73
C LYS A 30 -0.53 -14.68 -18.70
N ASN A 31 -0.49 -13.35 -18.92
CA ASN A 31 -1.41 -12.58 -19.79
C ASN A 31 -2.92 -12.82 -19.51
N GLN A 32 -3.25 -13.39 -18.34
CA GLN A 32 -4.64 -13.52 -17.92
C GLN A 32 -5.14 -12.17 -17.43
N ILE A 33 -6.37 -11.83 -17.82
CA ILE A 33 -7.05 -10.61 -17.37
C ILE A 33 -7.10 -10.67 -15.84
N THR A 34 -6.35 -9.78 -15.18
CA THR A 34 -6.30 -9.69 -13.71
C THR A 34 -7.53 -8.96 -13.15
N LEU A 35 -8.73 -9.36 -13.58
CA LEU A 35 -10.01 -8.91 -13.03
C LEU A 35 -10.86 -10.15 -12.67
N PRO A 36 -11.53 -10.14 -11.51
CA PRO A 36 -11.77 -8.98 -10.66
C PRO A 36 -10.64 -8.82 -9.63
N VAL A 37 -10.16 -7.59 -9.43
CA VAL A 37 -9.38 -7.29 -8.23
C VAL A 37 -10.40 -7.38 -7.09
N ILE A 38 -10.39 -8.49 -6.36
CA ILE A 38 -11.31 -8.67 -5.22
C ILE A 38 -11.01 -7.51 -4.27
N LEU A 39 -11.99 -6.64 -4.01
CA LEU A 39 -11.87 -5.49 -3.09
C LEU A 39 -11.22 -5.86 -1.74
N LYS A 40 -11.44 -7.11 -1.31
CA LYS A 40 -10.80 -7.71 -0.14
C LYS A 40 -9.26 -7.65 -0.19
N ASN A 41 -8.67 -7.94 -1.34
CA ASN A 41 -7.23 -7.91 -1.53
C ASN A 41 -6.72 -6.47 -1.64
N GLU A 42 -7.42 -5.58 -2.36
CA GLU A 42 -7.06 -4.16 -2.36
C GLU A 42 -7.06 -3.59 -0.95
N ARG A 43 -8.03 -3.96 -0.10
CA ARG A 43 -8.06 -3.49 1.29
C ARG A 43 -6.82 -3.88 2.10
N GLN A 44 -6.24 -5.06 1.87
CA GLN A 44 -5.06 -5.51 2.61
C GLN A 44 -3.76 -4.86 2.15
N ILE A 45 -3.64 -4.54 0.86
CA ILE A 45 -2.42 -3.94 0.31
C ILE A 45 -2.46 -2.41 0.21
N ASN A 46 -3.65 -1.83 0.33
CA ASN A 46 -3.80 -0.40 0.16
C ASN A 46 -3.48 0.32 1.48
N VAL A 47 -2.29 0.94 1.53
CA VAL A 47 -1.84 1.77 2.65
C VAL A 47 -2.83 2.89 3.00
N PHE A 48 -3.62 3.37 2.03
CA PHE A 48 -4.68 4.37 2.28
C PHE A 48 -5.83 3.84 3.14
N LEU A 49 -6.02 2.51 3.19
CA LEU A 49 -7.04 1.84 4.00
C LEU A 49 -6.45 1.28 5.31
N ARG A 50 -5.15 1.46 5.54
CA ARG A 50 -4.39 0.98 6.70
C ARG A 50 -3.81 2.13 7.51
N THR A 51 -4.43 3.31 7.48
CA THR A 51 -3.98 4.51 8.21
C THR A 51 -3.96 4.37 9.73
N GLU A 52 -4.54 3.30 10.28
CA GLU A 52 -4.53 2.95 11.70
C GLU A 52 -3.55 1.81 12.03
N ASP A 53 -2.86 1.29 11.03
CA ASP A 53 -1.90 0.20 11.19
C ASP A 53 -0.63 0.70 11.89
N ILE A 54 -0.18 -0.03 12.91
CA ILE A 54 0.97 0.34 13.73
C ILE A 54 2.24 0.42 12.89
N ASP A 55 2.42 -0.49 11.93
CA ASP A 55 3.61 -0.50 11.08
C ASP A 55 3.65 0.76 10.20
N LEU A 56 2.50 1.17 9.67
CA LEU A 56 2.38 2.38 8.87
C LEU A 56 2.57 3.64 9.72
N ILE A 57 2.00 3.65 10.93
CA ILE A 57 2.17 4.76 11.88
C ILE A 57 3.65 4.92 12.25
N ASN A 58 4.37 3.81 12.48
CA ASN A 58 5.80 3.86 12.80
C ASN A 58 6.61 4.45 11.66
N VAL A 59 6.40 3.99 10.42
CA VAL A 59 7.09 4.55 9.24
C VAL A 59 6.76 6.04 9.06
N ILE A 60 5.49 6.42 9.23
CA ILE A 60 5.11 7.82 9.14
C ILE A 60 5.80 8.63 10.25
N ASN A 61 5.83 8.12 11.49
CA ASN A 61 6.46 8.77 12.63
C ASN A 61 7.98 8.94 12.51
N GLU A 62 8.66 8.15 11.68
CA GLU A 62 10.08 8.36 11.34
C GLU A 62 10.29 9.65 10.54
N GLU A 63 9.34 10.03 9.69
CA GLU A 63 9.39 11.28 8.91
C GLU A 63 8.61 12.44 9.54
N THR A 64 7.46 12.16 10.16
CA THR A 64 6.51 13.15 10.67
C THR A 64 5.61 12.57 11.76
N LEU A 65 5.42 13.31 12.87
CA LEU A 65 4.53 12.89 13.95
C LEU A 65 3.08 13.29 13.64
N LEU A 66 2.32 12.38 13.03
CA LEU A 66 0.90 12.57 12.69
C LEU A 66 0.01 11.71 13.59
N GLN A 67 -0.81 12.37 14.41
CA GLN A 67 -1.63 11.69 15.41
C GLN A 67 -2.97 11.23 14.82
N GLN A 68 -3.55 12.00 13.91
CA GLN A 68 -4.87 11.73 13.35
C GLN A 68 -4.79 10.86 12.08
N PRO A 69 -5.70 9.88 11.91
CA PRO A 69 -5.76 9.05 10.70
C PRO A 69 -5.94 9.86 9.40
N GLU A 70 -6.67 10.97 9.44
CA GLU A 70 -6.93 11.86 8.30
C GLU A 70 -5.67 12.58 7.84
N GLU A 71 -4.84 13.02 8.78
CA GLU A 71 -3.55 13.66 8.47
C GLU A 71 -2.60 12.63 7.84
N ARG A 72 -2.54 11.42 8.39
CA ARG A 72 -1.77 10.30 7.81
C ARG A 72 -2.23 10.00 6.39
N PHE A 73 -3.55 10.00 6.15
CA PHE A 73 -4.12 9.83 4.81
C PHE A 73 -3.69 10.95 3.85
N ALA A 74 -3.81 12.21 4.28
CA ALA A 74 -3.45 13.37 3.46
C ALA A 74 -1.96 13.36 3.11
N TRP A 75 -1.11 12.99 4.07
CA TRP A 75 0.33 12.84 3.87
C TRP A 75 0.65 11.73 2.85
N LEU A 76 0.02 10.55 2.99
CA LEU A 76 0.17 9.46 2.03
C LEU A 76 -0.27 9.89 0.63
N ARG A 77 -1.34 10.68 0.54
CA ARG A 77 -1.86 11.20 -0.73
C ARG A 77 -0.83 12.12 -1.38
N SER A 78 -0.29 13.05 -0.62
CA SER A 78 0.73 13.99 -1.08
C SER A 78 2.02 13.28 -1.52
N LYS A 79 2.45 12.25 -0.78
CA LYS A 79 3.61 11.40 -1.15
C LYS A 79 3.36 10.65 -2.45
N LYS A 80 2.16 10.08 -2.62
CA LYS A 80 1.80 9.35 -3.85
C LYS A 80 1.72 10.27 -5.06
N ASP A 81 1.19 11.48 -4.91
CA ASP A 81 1.12 12.45 -6.01
C ASP A 81 2.51 12.91 -6.46
N ARG A 82 3.54 12.72 -5.62
CA ARG A 82 4.96 13.02 -5.91
C ARG A 82 5.80 11.80 -6.31
N PHE A 83 5.21 10.60 -6.40
CA PHE A 83 5.89 9.32 -6.70
C PHE A 83 5.64 8.86 -8.14
#